data_AF-F2IZA0-F1
#
_entry.id   AF-F2IZA0-F1
#
_cell.length_a   1.000
_cell.length_b   1.000
_cell.length_c   1.000
_cell.angle_alpha   90.00
_cell.angle_beta   90.00
_cell.angle_gamma   90.00
#
_symmetry.space_group_name_H-M   'P 1'
#
loop_
_entity.id
_entity.type
_entity.pdbx_description
1 polymer ?
#
loop_
_entity_poly.entity_id
_entity_poly.type
_entity_poly.pdbx_seq_one_letter_code
_entity_poly.pdbx_strand_id
1 'polypeptide(L)'
;MIQGPESSAGRVRPAGGGARLRRVAKGLAGAALMLAASGAVLAQEAGRPAIQTNQAYVDSLPGDAAAIDFADPVAVFRHVFSGLDGEVTVYPTENYFYYRFLHRGVRYAGNIRLDVLDRDDGWLHFAYFRDYTEWSSSEPVSYRRLGPQDGIAVTRLAPLRYAVAFEGRTVVFQLNDLAGVRPPEGLIRADETYIGPVHDESGIRFFALYNRTIKAFQYLLDESVPVLDVLEPSAISPDILIGVRTGFAFHRDKYRDRKILIGVFEGNANVNNYFDGPFDQLPDNFLADGRLREAILDIEPDLAGTIDRYGNSNGGAERYFIGSYLHYRYHDDLAVFSDCAADTSLPEELYYGCFSIDEGPDGLTAGEVDR
;
A
#
# COMPACT_ATOMS: atom_id res chain seq x y z
N MET A 1 22.81 -52.79 -27.28
CA MET A 1 22.73 -53.25 -25.88
C MET A 1 21.47 -52.64 -25.30
N ILE A 2 20.38 -53.31 -24.90
CA ILE A 2 19.97 -54.72 -24.76
C ILE A 2 18.42 -54.66 -24.83
N GLN A 3 17.80 -55.03 -25.96
CA GLN A 3 16.80 -56.12 -26.16
C GLN A 3 16.30 -56.83 -24.88
N GLY A 4 15.01 -56.82 -24.54
CA GLY A 4 13.92 -57.70 -25.05
C GLY A 4 13.23 -58.39 -23.85
N PRO A 5 12.27 -59.34 -24.01
CA PRO A 5 11.49 -59.72 -25.20
C PRO A 5 9.98 -60.11 -24.94
N GLU A 6 9.22 -60.25 -26.05
CA GLU A 6 8.21 -61.29 -26.42
C GLU A 6 7.02 -61.67 -25.48
N SER A 7 5.84 -62.15 -25.89
CA SER A 7 5.44 -62.91 -27.09
C SER A 7 3.90 -62.93 -27.32
N SER A 8 3.52 -63.14 -28.59
CA SER A 8 2.47 -64.03 -29.15
C SER A 8 0.98 -63.85 -28.78
N ALA A 9 -0.04 -64.26 -29.54
CA ALA A 9 -0.34 -64.63 -30.93
C ALA A 9 -1.72 -65.32 -30.86
N GLY A 10 -2.65 -65.05 -31.77
CA GLY A 10 -3.91 -65.81 -31.81
C GLY A 10 -4.89 -65.32 -32.86
N ARG A 11 -5.03 -66.09 -33.93
CA ARG A 11 -5.80 -65.80 -35.14
C ARG A 11 -6.85 -66.88 -35.32
N VAL A 12 -8.15 -66.54 -35.43
CA VAL A 12 -9.18 -67.41 -36.04
C VAL A 12 -10.29 -66.55 -36.69
N ARG A 13 -10.56 -66.82 -37.97
CA ARG A 13 -11.79 -66.56 -38.77
C ARG A 13 -12.47 -67.94 -38.99
N PRO A 14 -13.71 -68.11 -39.52
CA PRO A 14 -14.55 -67.20 -40.33
C PRO A 14 -16.10 -67.29 -40.13
N ALA A 15 -16.82 -66.54 -41.00
CA ALA A 15 -18.06 -66.88 -41.72
C ALA A 15 -19.45 -66.59 -41.11
N GLY A 16 -20.28 -65.89 -41.91
CA GLY A 16 -21.69 -66.29 -42.13
C GLY A 16 -22.79 -65.28 -41.80
N GLY A 17 -23.24 -64.53 -42.83
CA GLY A 17 -24.65 -64.38 -43.25
C GLY A 17 -25.75 -63.83 -42.31
N GLY A 18 -26.61 -62.97 -42.89
CA GLY A 18 -28.04 -62.93 -42.54
C GLY A 18 -28.59 -61.59 -42.04
N ALA A 19 -29.47 -61.00 -42.84
CA ALA A 19 -30.22 -59.78 -42.54
C ALA A 19 -31.33 -59.96 -41.47
N ARG A 20 -31.61 -58.91 -40.68
CA ARG A 20 -32.95 -58.28 -40.49
C ARG A 20 -32.95 -57.23 -39.38
N LEU A 21 -33.72 -56.16 -39.61
CA LEU A 21 -34.01 -55.04 -38.71
C LEU A 21 -34.59 -55.48 -37.36
N ARG A 22 -34.17 -54.81 -36.27
CA ARG A 22 -35.08 -54.18 -35.27
C ARG A 22 -34.31 -53.21 -34.38
N ARG A 23 -34.91 -52.04 -34.14
CA ARG A 23 -34.46 -50.96 -33.25
C ARG A 23 -34.36 -51.46 -31.80
N VAL A 24 -33.39 -50.96 -31.04
CA VAL A 24 -33.55 -50.17 -29.80
C VAL A 24 -32.16 -49.87 -29.22
N ALA A 25 -32.06 -48.65 -28.68
CA ALA A 25 -30.87 -47.92 -28.23
C ALA A 25 -29.95 -48.65 -27.23
N LYS A 26 -28.65 -48.35 -27.34
CA LYS A 26 -27.70 -48.05 -26.24
C LYS A 26 -26.30 -47.79 -26.80
N GLY A 27 -25.67 -46.69 -26.35
CA GLY A 27 -24.21 -46.61 -26.18
C GLY A 27 -23.37 -46.08 -27.34
N LEU A 28 -23.00 -44.80 -27.22
CA LEU A 28 -21.61 -44.27 -27.27
C LEU A 28 -20.58 -45.03 -28.13
N ALA A 29 -20.07 -44.35 -29.17
CA ALA A 29 -18.66 -43.94 -29.29
C ALA A 29 -18.36 -43.52 -30.73
N GLY A 30 -17.82 -42.31 -30.92
CA GLY A 30 -17.07 -42.01 -32.14
C GLY A 30 -17.20 -40.57 -32.65
N ALA A 31 -16.18 -39.77 -32.32
CA ALA A 31 -15.73 -38.54 -32.99
C ALA A 31 -16.69 -37.33 -32.95
N ALA A 32 -16.30 -36.13 -32.52
CA ALA A 32 -14.99 -35.50 -32.56
C ALA A 32 -14.79 -34.55 -31.36
N LEU A 33 -13.81 -34.84 -30.52
CA LEU A 33 -13.20 -33.85 -29.63
C LEU A 33 -12.03 -33.24 -30.42
N MET A 34 -12.25 -32.07 -31.01
CA MET A 34 -11.22 -31.20 -31.59
C MET A 34 -11.42 -29.80 -30.99
N LEU A 35 -11.33 -29.70 -29.67
CA LEU A 35 -11.25 -28.44 -28.93
C LEU A 35 -10.56 -28.72 -27.59
N ALA A 36 -9.25 -28.47 -27.53
CA ALA A 36 -8.50 -28.06 -26.33
C ALA A 36 -7.00 -28.32 -26.55
N ALA A 37 -6.32 -27.46 -27.31
CA ALA A 37 -4.85 -27.43 -27.30
C ALA A 37 -4.31 -26.06 -27.75
N SER A 38 -4.87 -24.96 -27.24
CA SER A 38 -4.25 -23.63 -27.37
C SER A 38 -4.65 -22.79 -26.16
N GLY A 39 -4.02 -23.06 -25.03
CA GLY A 39 -4.27 -22.35 -23.78
C GLY A 39 -3.46 -22.92 -22.64
N ALA A 40 -2.20 -23.28 -22.91
CA ALA A 40 -1.23 -23.38 -21.83
C ALA A 40 -1.03 -21.93 -21.35
N VAL A 41 -1.85 -21.54 -20.37
CA VAL A 41 -1.50 -20.47 -19.45
C VAL A 41 -0.15 -20.90 -18.89
N LEU A 42 0.91 -20.21 -19.31
CA LEU A 42 2.20 -20.32 -18.66
C LEU A 42 1.94 -19.99 -17.20
N ALA A 43 1.92 -21.02 -16.35
CA ALA A 43 2.06 -20.84 -14.92
C ALA A 43 3.37 -20.07 -14.76
N GLN A 44 3.25 -18.77 -14.49
CA GLN A 44 4.37 -17.94 -14.11
C GLN A 44 5.00 -18.64 -12.91
N GLU A 45 6.26 -19.09 -13.06
CA GLU A 45 6.98 -19.76 -11.97
C GLU A 45 6.97 -18.83 -10.76
N ALA A 46 6.06 -19.12 -9.82
CA ALA A 46 5.90 -18.35 -8.60
C ALA A 46 7.23 -18.37 -7.85
N GLY A 47 7.76 -17.19 -7.53
CA GLY A 47 8.97 -17.02 -6.72
C GLY A 47 10.24 -16.59 -7.47
N ARG A 48 10.20 -16.35 -8.78
CA ARG A 48 11.29 -15.60 -9.44
C ARG A 48 11.04 -14.10 -9.36
N PRO A 49 12.03 -13.28 -8.96
CA PRO A 49 11.92 -11.83 -9.04
C PRO A 49 11.54 -11.38 -10.45
N ALA A 50 10.56 -10.48 -10.55
CA ALA A 50 10.18 -9.90 -11.83
C ALA A 50 11.34 -9.06 -12.38
N ILE A 51 11.72 -9.31 -13.64
CA ILE A 51 12.74 -8.51 -14.31
C ILE A 51 12.05 -7.32 -14.96
N GLN A 52 12.39 -6.11 -14.51
CA GLN A 52 12.05 -4.88 -15.21
C GLN A 52 13.18 -4.54 -16.17
N THR A 53 12.85 -4.38 -17.45
CA THR A 53 13.84 -4.04 -18.48
C THR A 53 13.62 -2.62 -18.99
N ASN A 54 14.70 -1.96 -19.39
CA ASN A 54 14.60 -0.68 -20.09
C ASN A 54 13.79 -0.80 -21.38
N GLN A 55 13.92 -1.91 -22.11
CA GLN A 55 13.12 -2.19 -23.31
C GLN A 55 11.61 -2.14 -23.01
N ALA A 56 11.15 -2.86 -21.97
CA ALA A 56 9.74 -2.85 -21.58
C ALA A 56 9.26 -1.44 -21.18
N TYR A 57 10.10 -0.64 -20.52
CA TYR A 57 9.79 0.75 -20.22
C TYR A 57 9.67 1.60 -21.50
N VAL A 58 10.63 1.54 -22.42
CA VAL A 58 10.60 2.32 -23.67
C VAL A 58 9.42 1.91 -24.56
N ASP A 59 9.13 0.61 -24.66
CA ASP A 59 7.97 0.10 -25.41
C ASP A 59 6.64 0.52 -24.79
N SER A 60 6.62 0.85 -23.50
CA SER A 60 5.44 1.38 -22.79
C SER A 60 5.20 2.88 -22.98
N LEU A 61 5.99 3.57 -23.80
CA LEU A 61 5.84 5.00 -24.14
C LEU A 61 5.13 5.18 -25.51
N PRO A 62 3.85 4.82 -25.68
CA PRO A 62 3.20 4.90 -26.97
C PRO A 62 3.11 6.36 -27.44
N GLY A 63 3.76 6.65 -28.58
CA GLY A 63 3.66 7.93 -29.28
C GLY A 63 2.25 8.18 -29.85
N ASP A 64 1.55 7.12 -30.24
CA ASP A 64 0.24 7.17 -30.91
C ASP A 64 -0.94 6.82 -29.98
N ALA A 65 -0.78 6.98 -28.66
CA ALA A 65 -1.86 6.71 -27.72
C ALA A 65 -3.12 7.54 -28.04
N ALA A 66 -4.28 6.88 -27.99
CA ALA A 66 -5.58 7.53 -28.10
C ALA A 66 -5.67 8.68 -27.09
N ALA A 67 -6.13 9.85 -27.55
CA ALA A 67 -6.20 11.03 -26.70
C ALA A 67 -7.13 10.81 -25.50
N ILE A 68 -6.67 11.25 -24.33
CA ILE A 68 -7.48 11.32 -23.11
C ILE A 68 -7.79 12.79 -22.86
N ASP A 69 -9.05 13.11 -22.56
CA ASP A 69 -9.43 14.45 -22.12
C ASP A 69 -9.16 14.60 -20.62
N PHE A 70 -8.02 15.19 -20.30
CA PHE A 70 -7.60 15.46 -18.92
C PHE A 70 -8.35 16.64 -18.27
N ALA A 71 -9.29 17.28 -18.97
CA ALA A 71 -10.22 18.22 -18.34
C ALA A 71 -11.49 17.53 -17.82
N ASP A 72 -11.75 16.27 -18.22
CA ASP A 72 -12.87 15.46 -17.77
C ASP A 72 -12.40 14.33 -16.84
N PRO A 73 -12.57 14.46 -15.50
CA PRO A 73 -12.22 13.40 -14.57
C PRO A 73 -12.89 12.05 -14.85
N VAL A 74 -14.09 12.02 -15.44
CA VAL A 74 -14.77 10.75 -15.78
C VAL A 74 -14.10 10.08 -16.98
N ALA A 75 -13.56 10.85 -17.93
CA ALA A 75 -12.77 10.31 -19.04
C ALA A 75 -11.45 9.70 -18.56
N VAL A 76 -10.76 10.35 -17.61
CA VAL A 76 -9.53 9.80 -17.02
C VAL A 76 -9.84 8.58 -16.15
N PHE A 77 -10.91 8.64 -15.34
CA PHE A 77 -11.38 7.48 -14.57
C PHE A 77 -11.68 6.29 -15.48
N ARG A 78 -12.39 6.49 -16.59
CA ARG A 78 -12.66 5.45 -17.60
C ARG A 78 -11.38 4.78 -18.07
N HIS A 79 -10.36 5.57 -18.42
CA HIS A 79 -9.08 5.03 -18.86
C HIS A 79 -8.44 4.15 -17.79
N VAL A 80 -8.26 4.68 -16.58
CA VAL A 80 -7.64 3.97 -15.45
C VAL A 80 -8.43 2.71 -15.11
N PHE A 81 -9.73 2.84 -14.89
CA PHE A 81 -10.62 1.75 -14.47
C PHE A 81 -10.70 0.62 -15.50
N SER A 82 -10.64 0.94 -16.80
CA SER A 82 -10.62 -0.06 -17.87
C SER A 82 -9.36 -0.92 -17.87
N GLY A 83 -8.24 -0.39 -17.34
CA GLY A 83 -6.94 -1.06 -17.26
C GLY A 83 -6.73 -1.90 -16.00
N LEU A 84 -7.63 -1.80 -15.01
CA LEU A 84 -7.51 -2.59 -13.77
C LEU A 84 -7.88 -4.04 -13.99
N ASP A 85 -7.29 -4.95 -13.21
CA ASP A 85 -7.73 -6.34 -13.11
C ASP A 85 -9.15 -6.43 -12.53
N GLY A 86 -9.80 -7.60 -12.65
CA GLY A 86 -11.15 -7.82 -12.12
C GLY A 86 -11.23 -7.73 -10.59
N GLU A 87 -10.10 -7.88 -9.90
CA GLU A 87 -9.94 -7.66 -8.47
C GLU A 87 -8.58 -7.00 -8.21
N VAL A 88 -8.55 -6.01 -7.33
CA VAL A 88 -7.35 -5.26 -6.93
C VAL A 88 -7.25 -5.18 -5.41
N THR A 89 -6.02 -5.14 -4.89
CA THR A 89 -5.75 -4.95 -3.46
C THR A 89 -5.35 -3.51 -3.21
N VAL A 90 -5.97 -2.91 -2.19
CA VAL A 90 -5.62 -1.59 -1.66
C VAL A 90 -4.79 -1.82 -0.41
N TYR A 91 -3.47 -1.63 -0.52
CA TYR A 91 -2.54 -1.88 0.59
C TYR A 91 -2.57 -0.79 1.67
N PRO A 92 -2.62 0.52 1.32
CA PRO A 92 -2.59 1.57 2.33
C PRO A 92 -3.79 1.51 3.27
N THR A 93 -3.56 1.70 4.57
CA THR A 93 -4.63 1.59 5.59
C THR A 93 -5.65 2.72 5.54
N GLU A 94 -5.32 3.83 4.88
CA GLU A 94 -6.23 4.93 4.57
C GLU A 94 -7.10 4.72 3.31
N ASN A 95 -6.99 3.55 2.66
CA ASN A 95 -7.85 3.09 1.56
C ASN A 95 -7.61 3.73 0.19
N TYR A 96 -6.38 4.20 -0.07
CA TYR A 96 -5.99 4.74 -1.36
C TYR A 96 -5.42 3.65 -2.28
N PHE A 97 -6.10 3.41 -3.40
CA PHE A 97 -5.55 2.63 -4.50
C PHE A 97 -4.73 3.56 -5.40
N TYR A 98 -3.41 3.61 -5.18
CA TYR A 98 -2.50 4.39 -6.00
C TYR A 98 -2.24 3.73 -7.35
N TYR A 99 -2.17 4.55 -8.40
CA TYR A 99 -1.83 4.09 -9.74
C TYR A 99 -0.91 5.07 -10.46
N ARG A 100 -0.22 4.57 -11.48
CA ARG A 100 0.53 5.37 -12.46
C ARG A 100 0.27 4.84 -13.85
N PHE A 101 0.26 5.73 -14.84
CA PHE A 101 0.25 5.35 -16.24
C PHE A 101 1.01 6.37 -17.09
N LEU A 102 1.41 5.95 -18.29
CA LEU A 102 2.08 6.80 -19.27
C LEU A 102 1.10 7.18 -20.37
N HIS A 103 1.07 8.46 -20.73
CA HIS A 103 0.32 8.96 -21.85
C HIS A 103 1.17 9.95 -22.65
N ARG A 104 1.52 9.57 -23.89
CA ARG A 104 2.32 10.39 -24.82
C ARG A 104 3.63 10.91 -24.21
N GLY A 105 4.33 10.02 -23.49
CA GLY A 105 5.60 10.34 -22.83
C GLY A 105 5.49 11.08 -21.49
N VAL A 106 4.27 11.43 -21.06
CA VAL A 106 4.02 12.06 -19.76
C VAL A 106 3.54 10.98 -18.78
N ARG A 107 4.14 10.96 -17.59
CA ARG A 107 3.70 10.10 -16.50
C ARG A 107 2.59 10.80 -15.72
N TYR A 108 1.50 10.10 -15.51
CA TYR A 108 0.40 10.51 -14.66
C TYR A 108 0.35 9.61 -13.44
N ALA A 109 0.01 10.20 -12.30
CA ALA A 109 -0.20 9.51 -11.04
C ALA A 109 -1.55 9.92 -10.46
N GLY A 110 -2.06 9.12 -9.53
CA GLY A 110 -3.33 9.40 -8.89
C GLY A 110 -3.75 8.29 -7.96
N ASN A 111 -4.98 8.40 -7.47
CA ASN A 111 -5.58 7.40 -6.60
C ASN A 111 -7.09 7.24 -6.85
N ILE A 112 -7.58 6.06 -6.47
CA ILE A 112 -9.00 5.78 -6.22
C ILE A 112 -9.12 5.49 -4.73
N ARG A 113 -9.81 6.34 -3.97
CA ARG A 113 -9.99 6.16 -2.52
C ARG A 113 -11.42 5.77 -2.18
N LEU A 114 -11.55 4.69 -1.41
CA LEU A 114 -12.80 4.27 -0.77
C LEU A 114 -12.79 4.73 0.69
N ASP A 115 -13.17 5.99 0.89
CA ASP A 115 -13.11 6.66 2.18
C ASP A 115 -14.06 6.01 3.20
N VAL A 116 -13.61 5.85 4.44
CA VAL A 116 -14.43 5.33 5.54
C VAL A 116 -15.66 6.19 5.81
N LEU A 117 -15.63 7.47 5.43
CA LEU A 117 -16.72 8.42 5.63
C LEU A 117 -17.92 8.17 4.71
N ASP A 118 -17.71 7.75 3.46
CA ASP A 118 -18.80 7.71 2.47
C ASP A 118 -18.76 6.54 1.45
N ARG A 119 -17.79 5.63 1.54
CA ARG A 119 -17.75 4.43 0.67
C ARG A 119 -18.98 3.54 0.79
N ASP A 120 -19.56 3.46 1.99
CA ASP A 120 -20.76 2.67 2.26
C ASP A 120 -22.02 3.33 1.68
N ASP A 121 -21.96 4.63 1.40
CA ASP A 121 -23.01 5.42 0.77
C ASP A 121 -22.90 5.42 -0.77
N GLY A 122 -21.99 4.63 -1.33
CA GLY A 122 -21.84 4.46 -2.77
C GLY A 122 -20.85 5.41 -3.44
N TRP A 123 -19.99 6.07 -2.67
CA TRP A 123 -19.04 7.07 -3.17
C TRP A 123 -17.61 6.53 -3.26
N LEU A 124 -16.86 7.09 -4.21
CA LEU A 124 -15.41 7.00 -4.24
C LEU A 124 -14.80 8.35 -4.58
N HIS A 125 -13.55 8.53 -4.18
CA HIS A 125 -12.76 9.72 -4.46
C HIS A 125 -11.76 9.39 -5.56
N PHE A 126 -11.71 10.20 -6.61
CA PHE A 126 -10.79 10.01 -7.72
C PHE A 126 -9.92 11.25 -7.90
N ALA A 127 -8.61 11.02 -7.90
CA ALA A 127 -7.63 12.07 -8.13
C ALA A 127 -6.62 11.64 -9.19
N TYR A 128 -6.12 12.60 -9.97
CA TYR A 128 -5.01 12.44 -10.88
C TYR A 128 -4.25 13.75 -11.09
N PHE A 129 -2.98 13.63 -11.45
CA PHE A 129 -2.09 14.75 -11.74
C PHE A 129 -0.93 14.28 -12.64
N ARG A 130 -0.23 15.24 -13.25
CA ARG A 130 1.05 14.94 -13.88
C ARG A 130 2.06 14.66 -12.79
N ASP A 131 2.61 13.45 -12.83
CA ASP A 131 3.65 13.03 -11.91
C ASP A 131 4.87 13.93 -12.14
N TYR A 132 5.51 14.36 -11.06
CA TYR A 132 6.60 15.31 -11.08
C TYR A 132 7.87 14.66 -10.53
N THR A 133 8.97 15.37 -10.68
CA THR A 133 10.32 14.93 -10.31
C THR A 133 11.04 16.10 -9.67
N GLU A 134 12.20 15.89 -9.06
CA GLU A 134 12.92 16.98 -8.37
C GLU A 134 13.22 18.20 -9.27
N TRP A 135 13.28 18.05 -10.61
CA TRP A 135 13.54 19.16 -11.53
C TRP A 135 12.27 19.89 -12.03
N SER A 136 11.09 19.34 -11.81
CA SER A 136 9.82 19.85 -12.35
C SER A 136 8.85 20.20 -11.21
N SER A 137 8.11 21.31 -11.33
CA SER A 137 7.10 21.68 -10.34
C SER A 137 5.92 20.71 -10.33
N SER A 138 5.31 20.52 -9.15
CA SER A 138 4.01 19.88 -9.06
C SER A 138 2.94 20.70 -9.80
N GLU A 139 2.01 20.01 -10.44
CA GLU A 139 0.82 20.61 -11.04
C GLU A 139 -0.38 20.44 -10.09
N PRO A 140 -1.42 21.30 -10.20
CA PRO A 140 -2.64 21.13 -9.40
C PRO A 140 -3.26 19.74 -9.58
N VAL A 141 -3.63 19.12 -8.45
CA VAL A 141 -4.32 17.83 -8.46
C VAL A 141 -5.74 18.02 -9.00
N SER A 142 -6.09 17.22 -10.01
CA SER A 142 -7.48 17.11 -10.47
C SER A 142 -8.19 16.11 -9.58
N TYR A 143 -9.29 16.53 -8.96
CA TYR A 143 -10.05 15.73 -8.00
C TYR A 143 -11.54 15.75 -8.32
N ARG A 144 -12.22 14.61 -8.17
CA ARG A 144 -13.67 14.50 -8.19
C ARG A 144 -14.15 13.37 -7.29
N ARG A 145 -15.17 13.66 -6.48
CA ARG A 145 -15.97 12.64 -5.81
C ARG A 145 -16.98 12.06 -6.82
N LEU A 146 -16.93 10.75 -7.03
CA LEU A 146 -17.67 10.02 -8.05
C LEU A 146 -18.70 9.07 -7.42
N GLY A 147 -19.86 8.94 -8.06
CA GLY A 147 -20.95 8.08 -7.57
C GLY A 147 -22.01 7.79 -8.64
N PRO A 148 -23.24 7.43 -8.23
CA PRO A 148 -24.29 6.98 -9.15
C PRO A 148 -24.63 7.99 -10.27
N GLN A 149 -24.55 9.30 -9.99
CA GLN A 149 -24.76 10.35 -10.98
C GLN A 149 -23.71 10.36 -12.11
N ASP A 150 -22.55 9.77 -11.88
CA ASP A 150 -21.47 9.63 -12.86
C ASP A 150 -21.53 8.26 -13.57
N GLY A 151 -22.57 7.46 -13.31
CA GLY A 151 -22.69 6.09 -13.82
C GLY A 151 -21.84 5.07 -13.07
N ILE A 152 -21.31 5.44 -11.89
CA ILE A 152 -20.46 4.61 -11.05
C ILE A 152 -21.26 4.08 -9.88
N ALA A 153 -21.26 2.76 -9.68
CA ALA A 153 -21.88 2.14 -8.51
C ALA A 153 -20.82 1.52 -7.62
N VAL A 154 -20.72 1.98 -6.37
CA VAL A 154 -19.91 1.35 -5.32
C VAL A 154 -20.85 0.53 -4.43
N THR A 155 -20.55 -0.76 -4.27
CA THR A 155 -21.38 -1.69 -3.51
C THR A 155 -20.51 -2.48 -2.53
N ARG A 156 -20.83 -2.38 -1.24
CA ARG A 156 -20.18 -3.19 -0.21
C ARG A 156 -20.55 -4.67 -0.40
N LEU A 157 -19.54 -5.52 -0.60
CA LEU A 157 -19.72 -6.97 -0.72
C LEU A 157 -19.52 -7.67 0.62
N ALA A 158 -18.54 -7.23 1.40
CA ALA A 158 -18.19 -7.74 2.71
C ALA A 158 -17.49 -6.63 3.52
N PRO A 159 -17.13 -6.83 4.81
CA PRO A 159 -16.18 -5.94 5.48
C PRO A 159 -14.92 -5.78 4.63
N LEU A 160 -14.52 -4.52 4.38
CA LEU A 160 -13.30 -4.19 3.63
C LEU A 160 -13.25 -4.73 2.19
N ARG A 161 -14.41 -5.04 1.58
CA ARG A 161 -14.48 -5.52 0.20
C ARG A 161 -15.63 -4.88 -0.54
N TYR A 162 -15.32 -4.21 -1.65
CA TYR A 162 -16.27 -3.37 -2.39
C TYR A 162 -16.22 -3.69 -3.88
N ALA A 163 -17.37 -3.83 -4.53
CA ALA A 163 -17.48 -3.84 -5.98
C ALA A 163 -17.66 -2.40 -6.47
N VAL A 164 -16.84 -1.98 -7.41
CA VAL A 164 -17.04 -0.75 -8.18
C VAL A 164 -17.47 -1.17 -9.58
N ALA A 165 -18.60 -0.68 -10.06
CA ALA A 165 -19.12 -0.95 -11.39
C ALA A 165 -19.22 0.33 -12.22
N PHE A 166 -18.72 0.28 -13.45
CA PHE A 166 -18.73 1.40 -14.40
C PHE A 166 -18.71 0.87 -15.84
N GLU A 167 -19.58 1.39 -16.70
CA GLU A 167 -19.67 1.05 -18.14
C GLU A 167 -19.70 -0.46 -18.43
N GLY A 168 -20.44 -1.23 -17.61
CA GLY A 168 -20.59 -2.68 -17.78
C GLY A 168 -19.41 -3.53 -17.29
N ARG A 169 -18.36 -2.90 -16.73
CA ARG A 169 -17.25 -3.57 -16.04
C ARG A 169 -17.44 -3.44 -14.53
N THR A 170 -17.07 -4.49 -13.80
CA THR A 170 -17.00 -4.49 -12.34
C THR A 170 -15.61 -4.89 -11.90
N VAL A 171 -15.03 -4.13 -10.98
CA VAL A 171 -13.76 -4.41 -10.32
C VAL A 171 -14.01 -4.53 -8.82
N VAL A 172 -13.45 -5.57 -8.20
CA VAL A 172 -13.51 -5.75 -6.74
C VAL A 172 -12.28 -5.10 -6.11
N PHE A 173 -12.51 -4.16 -5.19
CA PHE A 173 -11.50 -3.55 -4.36
C PHE A 173 -11.46 -4.27 -3.01
N GLN A 174 -10.35 -4.93 -2.73
CA GLN A 174 -10.05 -5.54 -1.44
C GLN A 174 -9.21 -4.56 -0.62
N LEU A 175 -9.82 -3.92 0.39
CA LEU A 175 -9.11 -3.06 1.32
C LEU A 175 -8.28 -3.90 2.29
N ASN A 176 -7.15 -3.33 2.73
CA ASN A 176 -6.21 -4.02 3.60
C ASN A 176 -6.85 -4.30 4.98
N ASP A 177 -6.90 -5.58 5.33
CA ASP A 177 -7.45 -6.04 6.62
C ASP A 177 -6.33 -6.39 7.60
N LEU A 178 -6.13 -5.50 8.57
CA LEU A 178 -5.19 -5.65 9.68
C LEU A 178 -5.92 -5.77 11.02
N ALA A 179 -7.23 -6.12 11.02
CA ALA A 179 -8.02 -6.15 12.24
C ALA A 179 -7.48 -7.13 13.30
N GLY A 180 -6.76 -8.17 12.87
CA GLY A 180 -6.07 -9.15 13.74
C GLY A 180 -4.63 -8.80 14.09
N VAL A 181 -4.04 -7.74 13.52
CA VAL A 181 -2.64 -7.39 13.71
C VAL A 181 -2.48 -6.57 15.00
N ARG A 182 -1.60 -7.02 15.89
CA ARG A 182 -1.35 -6.41 17.20
C ARG A 182 0.15 -6.36 17.46
N PRO A 183 0.63 -5.33 18.18
CA PRO A 183 1.99 -5.32 18.70
C PRO A 183 2.26 -6.59 19.54
N PRO A 184 3.43 -7.23 19.40
CA PRO A 184 3.86 -8.28 20.32
C PRO A 184 3.83 -7.83 21.78
N GLU A 185 3.71 -8.80 22.70
CA GLU A 185 3.77 -8.52 24.13
C GLU A 185 5.09 -7.84 24.50
N GLY A 186 5.00 -6.78 25.31
CA GLY A 186 6.18 -6.00 25.73
C GLY A 186 6.70 -5.00 24.68
N LEU A 187 6.12 -4.91 23.48
CA LEU A 187 6.51 -3.87 22.51
C LEU A 187 6.06 -2.47 22.95
N ILE A 188 4.84 -2.38 23.51
CA ILE A 188 4.21 -1.13 23.92
C ILE A 188 4.56 -0.83 25.38
N ARG A 189 4.91 0.43 25.66
CA ARG A 189 5.19 0.91 27.01
C ARG A 189 3.94 1.36 27.74
N ALA A 190 4.04 1.54 29.06
CA ALA A 190 2.92 1.95 29.89
C ALA A 190 2.46 3.40 29.64
N ASP A 191 3.36 4.26 29.16
CA ASP A 191 3.10 5.66 28.79
C ASP A 191 2.58 5.82 27.35
N GLU A 192 2.60 4.75 26.56
CA GLU A 192 2.16 4.75 25.16
C GLU A 192 0.73 4.27 24.99
N THR A 193 0.01 4.91 24.08
CA THR A 193 -1.30 4.47 23.59
C THR A 193 -1.14 3.91 22.18
N TYR A 194 -1.56 2.66 21.98
CA TYR A 194 -1.60 2.07 20.64
C TYR A 194 -2.75 2.64 19.81
N ILE A 195 -2.42 3.33 18.71
CA ILE A 195 -3.40 3.92 17.80
C ILE A 195 -3.92 2.87 16.82
N GLY A 196 -3.03 2.15 16.15
CA GLY A 196 -3.41 1.07 15.24
C GLY A 196 -2.29 0.61 14.31
N PRO A 197 -2.56 -0.45 13.52
CA PRO A 197 -1.60 -0.96 12.55
C PRO A 197 -1.68 -0.11 11.27
N VAL A 198 -0.54 0.38 10.81
CA VAL A 198 -0.40 1.14 9.57
C VAL A 198 0.27 0.26 8.53
N HIS A 199 -0.24 0.31 7.32
CA HIS A 199 0.47 -0.21 6.15
C HIS A 199 0.60 0.96 5.20
N ASP A 200 1.83 1.38 5.00
CA ASP A 200 2.21 2.47 4.13
C ASP A 200 2.27 1.99 2.67
N GLU A 201 2.07 2.87 1.70
CA GLU A 201 2.17 2.61 0.26
C GLU A 201 3.55 2.11 -0.16
N SER A 202 4.59 2.33 0.64
CA SER A 202 5.90 1.69 0.47
C SER A 202 5.86 0.17 0.62
N GLY A 203 4.80 -0.38 1.21
CA GLY A 203 4.68 -1.78 1.61
C GLY A 203 5.28 -2.08 2.98
N ILE A 204 5.74 -1.06 3.72
CA ILE A 204 6.22 -1.22 5.10
C ILE A 204 5.04 -1.11 6.06
N ARG A 205 5.03 -1.97 7.08
CA ARG A 205 4.02 -1.94 8.14
C ARG A 205 4.59 -1.32 9.40
N PHE A 206 3.74 -0.60 10.10
CA PHE A 206 4.07 0.07 11.34
C PHE A 206 2.99 -0.16 12.40
N PHE A 207 3.35 0.04 13.66
CA PHE A 207 2.42 0.34 14.73
C PHE A 207 2.49 1.84 15.02
N ALA A 208 1.39 2.55 14.78
CA ALA A 208 1.26 3.95 15.16
C ALA A 208 0.94 4.03 16.65
N LEU A 209 1.76 4.78 17.39
CA LEU A 209 1.65 4.99 18.83
C LEU A 209 1.56 6.47 19.15
N TYR A 210 0.94 6.78 20.29
CA TYR A 210 1.00 8.08 20.92
C TYR A 210 1.69 7.97 22.28
N ASN A 211 2.80 8.67 22.49
CA ASN A 211 3.47 8.76 23.79
C ASN A 211 2.89 9.94 24.58
N ARG A 212 2.25 9.63 25.72
CA ARG A 212 1.56 10.62 26.56
C ARG A 212 2.50 11.48 27.41
N THR A 213 3.73 11.03 27.64
CA THR A 213 4.72 11.77 28.43
C THR A 213 5.31 12.91 27.63
N ILE A 214 5.77 12.61 26.41
CA ILE A 214 6.40 13.60 25.51
C ILE A 214 5.42 14.23 24.53
N LYS A 215 4.15 13.79 24.54
CA LYS A 215 3.08 14.26 23.65
C LYS A 215 3.44 14.18 22.16
N ALA A 216 4.00 13.04 21.74
CA ALA A 216 4.40 12.83 20.36
C ALA A 216 3.85 11.51 19.82
N PHE A 217 3.52 11.50 18.53
CA PHE A 217 3.27 10.26 17.80
C PHE A 217 4.58 9.58 17.44
N GLN A 218 4.57 8.25 17.33
CA GLN A 218 5.72 7.47 16.89
C GLN A 218 5.24 6.32 16.00
N TYR A 219 6.04 5.99 14.99
CA TYR A 219 5.85 4.80 14.16
C TYR A 219 6.90 3.76 14.54
N LEU A 220 6.45 2.61 15.04
CA LEU A 220 7.33 1.46 15.24
C LEU A 220 7.27 0.54 14.04
N LEU A 221 8.42 0.05 13.57
CA LEU A 221 8.45 -0.97 12.53
C LEU A 221 7.76 -2.25 13.02
N ASP A 222 6.83 -2.78 12.21
CA ASP A 222 6.19 -4.05 12.49
C ASP A 222 7.01 -5.21 11.93
N GLU A 223 7.80 -5.84 12.81
CA GLU A 223 8.64 -7.01 12.49
C GLU A 223 7.92 -8.35 12.74
N SER A 224 6.60 -8.36 12.96
CA SER A 224 5.81 -9.60 13.07
C SER A 224 5.66 -10.35 11.74
N VAL A 225 6.05 -9.70 10.63
CA VAL A 225 6.16 -10.28 9.29
C VAL A 225 7.51 -9.92 8.67
N PRO A 226 7.90 -10.56 7.56
CA PRO A 226 9.08 -10.14 6.81
C PRO A 226 8.99 -8.66 6.42
N VAL A 227 9.99 -7.89 6.83
CA VAL A 227 10.16 -6.49 6.41
C VAL A 227 10.49 -6.49 4.92
N LEU A 228 9.73 -5.75 4.12
CA LEU A 228 9.94 -5.64 2.68
C LEU A 228 11.06 -4.64 2.33
N ASP A 229 12.15 -4.69 3.08
CA ASP A 229 13.35 -3.89 2.87
C ASP A 229 14.56 -4.59 3.50
N VAL A 230 15.75 -4.25 3.03
CA VAL A 230 17.01 -4.60 3.69
C VAL A 230 17.43 -3.40 4.52
N LEU A 231 17.63 -3.61 5.82
CA LEU A 231 18.05 -2.55 6.73
C LEU A 231 19.57 -2.60 6.95
N GLU A 232 20.27 -1.55 6.55
CA GLU A 232 21.72 -1.42 6.71
C GLU A 232 22.09 -0.37 7.76
N PRO A 233 23.15 -0.60 8.57
CA PRO A 233 23.64 0.42 9.49
C PRO A 233 24.01 1.74 8.79
N SER A 234 23.65 2.86 9.41
CA SER A 234 24.09 4.17 8.95
C SER A 234 25.61 4.35 9.13
N ALA A 235 26.21 5.29 8.39
CA ALA A 235 27.60 5.68 8.57
C ALA A 235 27.89 6.37 9.91
N ILE A 236 26.86 6.91 10.59
CA ILE A 236 27.01 7.71 11.81
C ILE A 236 26.90 6.86 13.08
N SER A 237 25.93 5.94 13.10
CA SER A 237 25.72 5.04 14.23
C SER A 237 25.20 3.68 13.76
N PRO A 238 25.71 2.55 14.32
CA PRO A 238 25.17 1.22 14.04
C PRO A 238 23.76 0.99 14.63
N ASP A 239 23.31 1.87 15.53
CA ASP A 239 21.97 1.83 16.10
C ASP A 239 20.94 2.51 15.19
N ILE A 240 21.38 3.24 14.17
CA ILE A 240 20.52 3.75 13.11
C ILE A 240 20.62 2.82 11.92
N LEU A 241 19.48 2.30 11.46
CA LEU A 241 19.36 1.42 10.31
C LEU A 241 18.56 2.10 9.21
N ILE A 242 19.02 2.02 7.96
CA ILE A 242 18.37 2.65 6.81
C ILE A 242 17.95 1.59 5.82
N GLY A 243 16.70 1.66 5.36
CA GLY A 243 16.17 0.82 4.31
C GLY A 243 16.82 1.10 2.96
N VAL A 244 17.38 0.08 2.32
CA VAL A 244 18.03 0.19 1.00
C VAL A 244 17.03 0.58 -0.09
N ARG A 245 15.78 0.11 0.01
CA ARG A 245 14.72 0.40 -0.96
C ARG A 245 14.00 1.70 -0.65
N THR A 246 13.63 1.92 0.60
CA THR A 246 12.74 3.02 1.02
C THR A 246 13.49 4.27 1.44
N GLY A 247 14.73 4.15 1.92
CA GLY A 247 15.39 5.24 2.63
C GLY A 247 14.73 5.57 3.96
N PHE A 248 13.86 4.72 4.52
CA PHE A 248 13.35 4.91 5.87
C PHE A 248 14.46 4.61 6.88
N ALA A 249 14.70 5.56 7.78
CA ALA A 249 15.70 5.47 8.83
C ALA A 249 15.05 5.12 10.17
N PHE A 250 15.56 4.08 10.82
CA PHE A 250 15.06 3.54 12.07
C PHE A 250 16.13 3.58 13.15
N HIS A 251 15.79 4.04 14.34
CA HIS A 251 16.65 3.91 15.51
C HIS A 251 16.29 2.62 16.28
N ARG A 252 17.31 1.85 16.67
CA ARG A 252 17.16 0.71 17.59
C ARG A 252 16.92 1.24 18.98
N ASP A 253 15.80 0.88 19.58
CA ASP A 253 15.51 1.28 20.95
C ASP A 253 16.45 0.54 21.93
N LYS A 254 17.09 1.30 22.83
CA LYS A 254 18.02 0.79 23.84
C LYS A 254 17.31 0.01 24.96
N TYR A 255 16.05 0.34 25.24
CA TYR A 255 15.30 -0.22 26.38
C TYR A 255 14.29 -1.29 25.97
N ARG A 256 13.97 -1.40 24.67
CA ARG A 256 13.03 -2.39 24.12
C ARG A 256 13.55 -2.91 22.79
N ASP A 257 13.29 -4.18 22.49
CA ASP A 257 13.62 -4.76 21.18
C ASP A 257 12.60 -4.28 20.13
N ARG A 258 12.79 -3.05 19.64
CA ARG A 258 11.95 -2.38 18.65
C ARG A 258 12.73 -1.35 17.86
N LYS A 259 12.17 -0.95 16.72
CA LYS A 259 12.76 0.04 15.80
C LYS A 259 11.78 1.19 15.62
N ILE A 260 12.23 2.40 15.95
CA ILE A 260 11.44 3.63 15.87
C ILE A 260 11.80 4.33 14.56
N LEU A 261 10.81 4.67 13.72
CA LEU A 261 11.04 5.49 12.53
C LEU A 261 11.49 6.89 13.00
N ILE A 262 12.68 7.30 12.59
CA ILE A 262 13.27 8.61 12.94
C ILE A 262 13.53 9.48 11.72
N GLY A 263 13.51 8.91 10.52
CA GLY A 263 13.71 9.69 9.31
C GLY A 263 13.16 9.06 8.04
N VAL A 264 12.83 9.92 7.10
CA VAL A 264 12.46 9.58 5.73
C VAL A 264 13.34 10.37 4.79
N PHE A 265 13.79 9.74 3.70
CA PHE A 265 14.68 10.41 2.76
C PHE A 265 13.97 11.57 2.07
N GLU A 266 14.50 12.78 2.25
CA GLU A 266 13.93 14.05 1.78
C GLU A 266 13.65 14.04 0.27
N GLY A 267 14.48 13.38 -0.53
CA GLY A 267 14.26 13.29 -1.97
C GLY A 267 12.98 12.56 -2.35
N ASN A 268 12.52 11.60 -1.54
CA ASN A 268 11.26 10.92 -1.76
C ASN A 268 10.07 11.79 -1.34
N ALA A 269 10.18 12.44 -0.18
CA ALA A 269 9.17 13.38 0.33
C ALA A 269 8.95 14.56 -0.64
N ASN A 270 10.03 15.12 -1.17
CA ASN A 270 9.98 16.25 -2.10
C ASN A 270 9.25 15.95 -3.41
N VAL A 271 9.16 14.67 -3.81
CA VAL A 271 8.44 14.27 -5.02
C VAL A 271 7.17 13.49 -4.75
N ASN A 272 6.76 13.35 -3.48
CA ASN A 272 5.57 12.61 -3.05
C ASN A 272 5.45 11.26 -3.80
N ASN A 273 6.49 10.44 -3.66
CA ASN A 273 6.47 9.07 -4.20
C ASN A 273 6.09 8.08 -3.10
N TYR A 274 6.04 6.78 -3.40
CA TYR A 274 5.59 5.76 -2.44
C TYR A 274 6.49 5.58 -1.20
N PHE A 275 7.54 6.38 -1.05
CA PHE A 275 8.52 6.32 0.03
C PHE A 275 8.66 7.68 0.73
N ASP A 276 7.64 8.53 0.67
CA ASP A 276 7.56 9.83 1.36
C ASP A 276 7.13 9.71 2.83
N GLY A 277 6.65 8.53 3.23
CA GLY A 277 6.50 8.14 4.63
C GLY A 277 5.05 8.15 5.14
N PRO A 278 4.80 7.58 6.32
CA PRO A 278 3.45 7.21 6.75
C PRO A 278 2.62 8.36 7.35
N PHE A 279 2.95 9.63 7.04
CA PHE A 279 2.46 10.79 7.80
C PHE A 279 0.94 11.01 7.70
N ASP A 280 0.32 10.59 6.61
CA ASP A 280 -1.12 10.63 6.36
C ASP A 280 -1.78 9.23 6.37
N GLN A 281 -0.96 8.18 6.44
CA GLN A 281 -1.35 6.78 6.35
C GLN A 281 -1.91 6.25 7.68
N LEU A 282 -3.11 6.67 8.07
CA LEU A 282 -3.70 6.29 9.36
C LEU A 282 -4.51 4.98 9.29
N PRO A 283 -4.70 4.28 10.44
CA PRO A 283 -5.43 3.01 10.50
C PRO A 283 -6.96 3.19 10.43
N ASP A 284 -7.48 3.91 9.44
CA ASP A 284 -8.87 4.42 9.37
C ASP A 284 -9.94 3.35 9.54
N ASN A 285 -9.69 2.16 9.02
CA ASN A 285 -10.60 1.03 9.14
C ASN A 285 -10.72 0.46 10.57
N PHE A 286 -9.79 0.83 11.46
CA PHE A 286 -9.62 0.25 12.79
C PHE A 286 -9.81 1.27 13.92
N LEU A 287 -10.05 2.55 13.60
CA LEU A 287 -10.26 3.65 14.55
C LEU A 287 -11.73 3.74 15.01
N ALA A 288 -12.14 2.83 15.90
CA ALA A 288 -13.54 2.76 16.35
C ALA A 288 -13.87 3.67 17.54
N ASP A 289 -12.91 4.00 18.40
CA ASP A 289 -13.13 4.55 19.74
C ASP A 289 -12.65 5.99 19.96
N GLY A 290 -12.22 6.68 18.90
CA GLY A 290 -11.80 8.08 18.99
C GLY A 290 -10.42 8.31 19.61
N ARG A 291 -9.66 7.25 19.94
CA ARG A 291 -8.33 7.35 20.54
C ARG A 291 -7.36 8.24 19.75
N LEU A 292 -7.45 8.25 18.42
CA LEU A 292 -6.63 9.12 17.57
C LEU A 292 -6.97 10.58 17.83
N ARG A 293 -8.26 10.94 17.77
CA ARG A 293 -8.72 12.29 18.07
C ARG A 293 -8.32 12.72 19.48
N GLU A 294 -8.43 11.84 20.47
CA GLU A 294 -8.00 12.15 21.84
C GLU A 294 -6.50 12.42 21.93
N ALA A 295 -5.67 11.62 21.25
CA ALA A 295 -4.23 11.87 21.16
C ALA A 295 -3.93 13.21 20.48
N ILE A 296 -4.58 13.52 19.35
CA ILE A 296 -4.42 14.81 18.66
C ILE A 296 -4.80 15.98 19.58
N LEU A 297 -5.92 15.88 20.31
CA LEU A 297 -6.37 16.94 21.21
C LEU A 297 -5.49 17.11 22.46
N ASP A 298 -4.70 16.10 22.84
CA ASP A 298 -3.72 16.22 23.92
C ASP A 298 -2.44 16.96 23.44
N ILE A 299 -2.13 16.90 22.14
CA ILE A 299 -1.08 17.71 21.49
C ILE A 299 -1.58 19.12 21.21
N GLU A 300 -2.73 19.24 20.55
CA GLU A 300 -3.33 20.49 20.08
C GLU A 300 -4.78 20.65 20.56
N PRO A 301 -4.98 21.15 21.80
CA PRO A 301 -6.31 21.33 22.39
C PRO A 301 -7.23 22.27 21.58
N ASP A 302 -6.67 23.20 20.82
CA ASP A 302 -7.43 24.20 20.03
C ASP A 302 -8.21 23.56 18.87
N LEU A 303 -7.92 22.30 18.51
CA LEU A 303 -8.68 21.53 17.52
C LEU A 303 -9.99 20.94 18.10
N ALA A 304 -10.30 21.22 19.37
CA ALA A 304 -11.50 20.72 20.02
C ALA A 304 -12.78 21.17 19.27
N GLY A 305 -13.47 20.19 18.68
CA GLY A 305 -14.73 20.42 17.97
C GLY A 305 -14.56 20.79 16.49
N THR A 306 -13.33 20.90 15.98
CA THR A 306 -13.05 21.16 14.56
C THR A 306 -12.66 19.90 13.79
N ILE A 307 -12.16 18.86 14.50
CA ILE A 307 -11.79 17.57 13.93
C ILE A 307 -12.75 16.44 14.29
N ASP A 308 -12.92 15.50 13.36
CA ASP A 308 -13.63 14.24 13.57
C ASP A 308 -12.74 13.18 14.24
N ARG A 309 -13.25 11.94 14.38
CA ARG A 309 -12.53 10.84 15.03
C ARG A 309 -11.28 10.36 14.27
N TYR A 310 -11.16 10.71 12.99
CA TYR A 310 -10.07 10.35 12.09
C TYR A 310 -9.03 11.47 11.97
N GLY A 311 -9.24 12.59 12.67
CA GLY A 311 -8.40 13.77 12.56
C GLY A 311 -8.72 14.62 11.34
N ASN A 312 -9.86 14.41 10.67
CA ASN A 312 -10.25 15.23 9.53
C ASN A 312 -10.94 16.52 9.99
N SER A 313 -10.64 17.63 9.32
CA SER A 313 -11.34 18.91 9.44
C SER A 313 -12.10 19.22 8.14
N ASN A 314 -12.90 20.29 8.14
CA ASN A 314 -13.56 20.82 6.93
C ASN A 314 -14.36 19.78 6.12
N GLY A 315 -14.99 18.82 6.83
CA GLY A 315 -15.79 17.76 6.20
C GLY A 315 -14.98 16.71 5.43
N GLY A 316 -13.72 16.48 5.82
CA GLY A 316 -12.83 15.51 5.17
C GLY A 316 -11.84 16.12 4.16
N ALA A 317 -11.80 17.45 4.05
CA ALA A 317 -10.94 18.15 3.09
C ALA A 317 -9.50 18.28 3.57
N GLU A 318 -9.30 18.37 4.88
CA GLU A 318 -7.99 18.46 5.52
C GLU A 318 -7.88 17.34 6.56
N ARG A 319 -6.65 16.88 6.77
CA ARG A 319 -6.32 15.81 7.70
C ARG A 319 -5.18 16.27 8.59
N TYR A 320 -5.24 15.91 9.86
CA TYR A 320 -4.13 16.11 10.79
C TYR A 320 -2.87 15.38 10.30
N PHE A 321 -1.76 16.10 10.21
CA PHE A 321 -0.48 15.60 9.72
C PHE A 321 0.33 14.98 10.86
N ILE A 322 0.77 13.72 10.71
CA ILE A 322 1.58 13.02 11.72
C ILE A 322 3.00 12.79 11.18
N GLY A 323 3.76 13.87 11.03
CA GLY A 323 5.16 13.82 10.59
C GLY A 323 6.15 13.69 11.75
N SER A 324 6.14 12.56 12.46
CA SER A 324 7.00 12.37 13.65
C SER A 324 8.43 11.88 13.33
N TYR A 325 8.99 12.31 12.21
CA TYR A 325 10.32 11.89 11.72
C TYR A 325 10.96 12.95 10.83
N LEU A 326 12.29 12.89 10.70
CA LEU A 326 13.09 13.91 10.02
C LEU A 326 13.11 13.62 8.51
N HIS A 327 12.85 14.63 7.69
CA HIS A 327 13.21 14.56 6.28
C HIS A 327 14.72 14.78 6.13
N TYR A 328 15.48 13.70 5.97
CA TYR A 328 16.94 13.73 5.92
C TYR A 328 17.45 13.60 4.49
N ARG A 329 18.53 14.31 4.16
CA ARG A 329 19.20 14.20 2.86
C ARG A 329 20.50 13.40 2.95
N TYR A 330 21.18 13.50 4.08
CA TYR A 330 22.45 12.84 4.36
C TYR A 330 22.37 12.08 5.68
N HIS A 331 23.22 11.06 5.84
CA HIS A 331 23.26 10.30 7.09
C HIS A 331 23.61 11.19 8.29
N ASP A 332 24.43 12.22 8.09
CA ASP A 332 24.83 13.19 9.12
C ASP A 332 23.64 13.95 9.71
N ASP A 333 22.56 14.16 8.95
CA ASP A 333 21.35 14.81 9.44
C ASP A 333 20.67 13.98 10.56
N LEU A 334 20.92 12.66 10.59
CA LEU A 334 20.37 11.75 11.60
C LEU A 334 21.24 11.70 12.88
N ALA A 335 22.39 12.37 12.92
CA ALA A 335 23.30 12.37 14.07
C ALA A 335 22.63 12.87 15.35
N VAL A 336 21.67 13.80 15.21
CA VAL A 336 20.91 14.38 16.34
C VAL A 336 20.23 13.30 17.19
N PHE A 337 19.72 12.23 16.57
CA PHE A 337 19.07 11.13 17.27
C PHE A 337 20.08 10.29 18.05
N SER A 338 21.19 9.92 17.41
CA SER A 338 22.23 9.11 18.06
C SER A 338 22.93 9.86 19.19
N ASP A 339 23.19 11.16 19.01
CA ASP A 339 23.85 11.99 20.02
C ASP A 339 22.98 12.13 21.27
N CYS A 340 21.68 12.37 21.10
CA CYS A 340 20.72 12.41 22.21
C CYS A 340 20.58 11.04 22.89
N ALA A 341 20.35 9.97 22.11
CA ALA A 341 20.14 8.62 22.64
C ALA A 341 21.38 8.02 23.33
N ALA A 342 22.57 8.52 23.00
CA ALA A 342 23.83 8.12 23.63
C ALA A 342 24.09 8.81 24.99
N ASP A 343 23.33 9.85 25.35
CA ASP A 343 23.51 10.56 26.62
C ASP A 343 23.10 9.66 27.81
N THR A 344 24.10 9.08 28.48
CA THR A 344 23.90 8.22 29.65
C THR A 344 23.38 8.94 30.89
N SER A 345 23.36 10.29 30.89
CA SER A 345 22.78 11.08 31.97
C SER A 345 21.27 11.27 31.83
N LEU A 346 20.72 10.99 30.64
CA LEU A 346 19.31 11.14 30.35
C LEU A 346 18.47 10.05 31.06
N PRO A 347 17.47 10.43 31.88
CA PRO A 347 16.53 9.47 32.45
C PRO A 347 15.74 8.71 31.37
N GLU A 348 15.36 7.45 31.63
CA GLU A 348 14.62 6.63 30.64
C GLU A 348 13.29 7.28 30.23
N GLU A 349 12.63 7.98 31.15
CA GLU A 349 11.39 8.70 30.89
C GLU A 349 11.55 9.84 29.87
N LEU A 350 12.76 10.40 29.74
CA LEU A 350 13.08 11.48 28.80
C LEU A 350 13.78 10.97 27.53
N TYR A 351 14.33 9.76 27.54
CA TYR A 351 14.99 9.13 26.40
C TYR A 351 14.15 9.16 25.12
N TYR A 352 12.83 8.95 25.23
CA TYR A 352 11.96 8.94 24.04
C TYR A 352 11.74 10.33 23.45
N GLY A 353 12.02 11.39 24.20
CA GLY A 353 12.07 12.76 23.69
C GLY A 353 13.11 12.94 22.59
N CYS A 354 14.19 12.15 22.61
CA CYS A 354 15.20 12.15 21.54
C CYS A 354 14.63 11.83 20.15
N PHE A 355 13.48 11.14 20.08
CA PHE A 355 12.83 10.75 18.83
C PHE A 355 11.60 11.60 18.51
N SER A 356 11.37 12.67 19.27
CA SER A 356 10.41 13.71 18.92
C SER A 356 11.09 14.73 18.02
N ILE A 357 10.34 15.33 17.10
CA ILE A 357 10.81 16.48 16.31
C ILE A 357 9.87 17.63 16.61
N ASP A 358 10.43 18.70 17.15
CA ASP A 358 9.70 19.94 17.32
C ASP A 358 9.78 20.73 16.02
N GLU A 359 8.62 21.12 15.50
CA GLU A 359 8.52 22.15 14.47
C GLU A 359 8.72 23.52 15.13
N GLY A 360 9.97 23.86 15.42
CA GLY A 360 10.36 25.19 15.84
C GLY A 360 10.32 26.20 14.68
N PRO A 361 10.15 27.51 14.94
CA PRO A 361 10.11 28.55 13.90
C PRO A 361 11.41 28.70 13.09
N ASP A 362 12.51 28.10 13.52
CA ASP A 362 13.83 28.14 12.86
C ASP A 362 14.18 26.84 12.10
N GLY A 363 13.25 25.87 12.00
CA GLY A 363 13.45 24.57 11.34
C GLY A 363 13.31 23.37 12.28
N LEU A 364 13.28 22.16 11.70
CA LEU A 364 13.12 20.89 12.42
C LEU A 364 14.31 20.65 13.37
N THR A 365 14.05 20.63 14.68
CA THR A 365 15.02 20.19 15.69
C THR A 365 14.45 18.95 16.37
N ALA A 366 15.27 17.90 16.56
CA ALA A 366 14.88 16.84 17.49
C ALA A 366 14.63 17.51 18.86
N GLY A 367 13.49 17.21 19.48
CA GLY A 367 12.94 18.01 20.57
C GLY A 367 13.99 18.36 21.61
N GLU A 368 14.11 19.65 21.94
CA GLU A 368 14.96 20.09 23.04
C GLU A 368 14.37 19.49 24.32
N VAL A 369 14.96 18.39 24.80
CA VAL A 369 14.63 17.86 26.11
C VAL A 369 15.13 18.87 27.13
N ASP A 370 14.21 19.69 27.64
CA ASP A 370 14.49 20.72 28.65
C ASP A 370 15.17 20.04 29.87
N ARG A 371 16.44 20.40 30.10
CA ARG A 371 17.36 19.74 31.05
C ARG A 371 17.12 20.11 32.51
#